data_AF-A0AAD9Q5Q0-F1
#
_entry.id   AF-A0AAD9Q5Q0-F1
#
_cell.length_a   1.000
_cell.length_b   1.000
_cell.length_c   1.000
_cell.angle_alpha   90.00
_cell.angle_beta   90.00
_cell.angle_gamma   90.00
#
_symmetry.space_group_name_H-M   'P 1'
#
loop_
_entity.id
_entity.type
_entity.pdbx_description
1 polymer ?
#
loop_
_entity_poly.entity_id
_entity_poly.type
_entity_poly.pdbx_seq_one_letter_code
_entity_poly.pdbx_strand_id
1 'polypeptide(L)'
;MAVKWAAVKEFYFRNENVILRLPFSLCLQLAAYFVEKAKEEGEDTKTLYETVVMFIGLVVAIGLFTHLGNLQKFYTWLIEQVILMIAFLAVFSYLPSDAKEEISAKSSNTESSSFAANMYGCSLLYAQVCIAVSVAIAPRKWAAILSAKQTVGMFIVFPIVVHIVTSLFVGATSILREICLTYLMFASVIQLYKACLGVLQLLQDFPGFMKHTGRIILTYGWLDFFMFHWKRTELDKVLMVTWLIKFLGKFIFSLKHGVLIGIAGSFVECFDNLQDLAGASIVVGVAANVALDIINRILKGNVERTMEEWHQVAWTDSISFFLLTQQVRLTSVPKPERHMVIALIMFVTISLFLQSVYELTEPVLMSLGVTYTGVFNKKHLRTLAVCAVILVLPGYMVLVLCQLFTFDAWLFVIISSNLVTIVQVTGSVFTYALFVSNFHSKSQVKDLDDYIYYINAGSKVFEFLVALVVLAYTVWATLMREWNLIGSIVISMHAYFNVYKRAQDGWNNFLLRCSAVKRLNSLEWATEEQLEQLNDVCCICYEELDSAKVTKCNHYFHSVCLRKWLYVQDKCPMCHADILPQD
;
A
#
# COMPACT_ATOMS: atom_id res chain seq x y z
N MET A 1 3.85 22.56 23.65
CA MET A 1 3.81 21.11 23.99
C MET A 1 2.42 20.50 23.83
N ALA A 2 1.34 21.12 24.33
CA ALA A 2 -0.02 20.55 24.24
C ALA A 2 -0.53 20.24 22.81
N VAL A 3 -0.20 21.08 21.81
CA VAL A 3 -0.57 20.86 20.39
C VAL A 3 0.10 19.60 19.81
N LYS A 4 1.35 19.31 20.21
CA LYS A 4 2.04 18.08 19.80
C LYS A 4 1.43 16.83 20.46
N TRP A 5 1.00 16.94 21.73
CA TRP A 5 0.34 15.85 22.43
C TRP A 5 -1.05 15.53 21.88
N ALA A 6 -1.83 16.53 21.48
CA ALA A 6 -3.12 16.32 20.84
C ALA A 6 -2.97 15.56 19.51
N ALA A 7 -2.02 15.95 18.66
CA ALA A 7 -1.73 15.28 17.40
C ALA A 7 -1.24 13.82 17.60
N VAL A 8 -0.38 13.58 18.59
CA VAL A 8 0.09 12.23 18.94
C VAL A 8 -1.06 11.37 19.46
N LYS A 9 -1.94 11.94 20.28
CA LYS A 9 -3.14 11.25 20.79
C LYS A 9 -4.09 10.87 19.66
N GLU A 10 -4.36 11.79 18.74
CA GLU A 10 -5.20 11.54 17.57
C GLU A 10 -4.61 10.48 16.64
N PHE A 11 -3.29 10.53 16.39
CA PHE A 11 -2.57 9.50 15.64
C PHE A 11 -2.64 8.12 16.31
N TYR A 12 -2.46 8.07 17.63
CA TYR A 12 -2.55 6.82 18.39
C TYR A 12 -3.96 6.22 18.31
N PHE A 13 -5.01 6.99 18.60
CA PHE A 13 -6.38 6.48 18.53
C PHE A 13 -6.78 6.05 17.13
N ARG A 14 -6.27 6.74 16.10
CA ARG A 14 -6.53 6.37 14.70
C ARG A 14 -5.83 5.09 14.26
N ASN A 15 -4.66 4.76 14.83
CA ASN A 15 -3.83 3.63 14.40
C ASN A 15 -3.62 2.56 15.49
N GLU A 16 -4.37 2.63 16.60
CA GLU A 16 -4.25 1.71 17.73
C GLU A 16 -4.36 0.25 17.30
N ASN A 17 -5.29 -0.01 16.38
CA ASN A 17 -5.55 -1.31 15.79
C ASN A 17 -4.32 -1.89 15.06
N VAL A 18 -3.52 -1.05 14.41
CA VAL A 18 -2.28 -1.43 13.70
C VAL A 18 -1.13 -1.60 14.70
N ILE A 19 -0.95 -0.64 15.61
CA ILE A 19 0.17 -0.61 16.57
C ILE A 19 0.16 -1.87 17.45
N LEU A 20 -1.01 -2.26 17.97
CA LEU A 20 -1.11 -3.42 18.85
C LEU A 20 -0.90 -4.75 18.11
N ARG A 21 -1.07 -4.80 16.79
CA ARG A 21 -0.85 -6.03 16.00
C ARG A 21 0.57 -6.20 15.50
N LEU A 22 1.34 -5.12 15.48
CA LEU A 22 2.70 -5.08 14.94
C LEU A 22 3.66 -6.12 15.58
N PRO A 23 3.70 -6.34 16.91
CA PRO A 23 4.58 -7.35 17.51
C PRO A 23 4.28 -8.77 17.04
N PHE A 24 3.01 -9.11 16.80
CA PHE A 24 2.63 -10.42 16.26
C PHE A 24 3.11 -10.59 14.81
N SER A 25 3.08 -9.52 14.02
CA SER A 25 3.65 -9.53 12.67
C SER A 25 5.17 -9.73 12.68
N LEU A 26 5.88 -9.16 13.67
CA LEU A 26 7.32 -9.40 13.86
C LEU A 26 7.62 -10.82 14.34
N CYS A 27 6.80 -11.40 15.21
CA CYS A 27 6.93 -12.80 15.62
C CYS A 27 6.82 -13.77 14.44
N LEU A 28 6.05 -13.43 13.40
CA LEU A 28 5.96 -14.23 12.19
C LEU A 28 7.28 -14.26 11.40
N GLN A 29 8.05 -13.17 11.41
CA GLN A 29 9.40 -13.15 10.84
C GLN A 29 10.36 -14.04 11.64
N LEU A 30 10.21 -14.07 12.97
CA LEU A 30 10.98 -14.97 13.83
C LEU A 30 10.65 -16.45 13.54
N ALA A 31 9.38 -16.79 13.29
CA ALA A 31 8.99 -18.13 12.87
C ALA A 31 9.69 -18.53 11.56
N ALA A 32 9.76 -17.63 10.58
CA ALA A 32 10.44 -17.92 9.32
C ALA A 32 11.95 -18.20 9.51
N TYR A 33 12.61 -17.48 10.42
CA TYR A 33 14.01 -17.76 10.78
C TYR A 33 14.20 -19.17 11.35
N PHE A 34 13.31 -19.60 12.26
CA PHE A 34 13.36 -20.96 12.81
C PHE A 34 13.07 -22.03 11.77
N VAL A 35 12.21 -21.75 10.78
CA VAL A 35 11.97 -22.67 9.64
C VAL A 35 13.23 -22.87 8.81
N GLU A 36 14.00 -21.80 8.55
CA GLU A 36 15.28 -21.94 7.84
C GLU A 36 16.29 -22.74 8.66
N LYS A 37 16.44 -22.42 9.95
CA LYS A 37 17.36 -23.13 10.84
C LYS A 37 17.02 -24.61 10.99
N ALA A 38 15.73 -24.96 11.01
CA ALA A 38 15.27 -26.34 11.06
C ALA A 38 15.71 -27.19 9.85
N LYS A 39 16.04 -26.57 8.71
CA LYS A 39 16.56 -27.27 7.51
C LYS A 39 18.03 -27.64 7.63
N GLU A 40 18.78 -26.98 8.50
CA GLU A 40 20.24 -27.15 8.65
C GLU A 40 20.61 -28.12 9.79
N GLU A 41 19.68 -28.43 10.70
CA GLU A 41 19.92 -29.26 11.88
C GLU A 41 19.42 -30.71 11.75
N GLY A 42 19.89 -31.60 12.63
CA GLY A 42 19.54 -33.02 12.66
C GLY A 42 18.08 -33.31 13.04
N GLU A 43 17.66 -34.57 12.89
CA GLU A 43 16.25 -35.00 12.95
C GLU A 43 15.57 -34.68 14.31
N ASP A 44 16.25 -34.90 15.43
CA ASP A 44 15.72 -34.59 16.76
C ASP A 44 15.51 -33.08 17.00
N THR A 45 16.49 -32.27 16.60
CA THR A 45 16.43 -30.79 16.69
C THR A 45 15.40 -30.19 15.74
N LYS A 46 15.17 -30.81 14.57
CA LYS A 46 14.17 -30.38 13.60
C LYS A 46 12.76 -30.44 14.15
N THR A 47 12.39 -31.52 14.84
CA THR A 47 11.05 -31.66 15.46
C THR A 47 10.78 -30.58 16.52
N LEU A 48 11.82 -30.18 17.26
CA LEU A 48 11.72 -29.09 18.24
C LEU A 48 11.44 -27.75 17.54
N TYR A 49 12.18 -27.40 16.49
CA TYR A 49 11.93 -26.17 15.75
C TYR A 49 10.58 -26.14 15.05
N GLU A 50 10.15 -27.25 14.44
CA GLU A 50 8.81 -27.36 13.83
C GLU A 50 7.71 -27.11 14.87
N THR A 51 7.87 -27.67 16.07
CA THR A 51 6.94 -27.43 17.19
C THR A 51 6.93 -25.97 17.64
N VAL A 52 8.11 -25.35 17.77
CA VAL A 52 8.26 -23.92 18.10
C VAL A 52 7.61 -23.05 17.03
N VAL A 53 7.81 -23.36 15.75
CA VAL A 53 7.21 -22.63 14.61
C VAL A 53 5.68 -22.73 14.65
N MET A 54 5.13 -23.92 14.90
CA MET A 54 3.67 -24.09 15.05
C MET A 54 3.12 -23.26 16.21
N PHE A 55 3.82 -23.24 17.35
CA PHE A 55 3.42 -22.45 18.51
C PHE A 55 3.46 -20.94 18.21
N ILE A 56 4.53 -20.45 17.60
CA ILE A 56 4.64 -19.05 17.17
C ILE A 56 3.51 -18.72 16.18
N GLY A 57 3.27 -19.58 15.18
CA GLY A 57 2.19 -19.40 14.20
C GLY A 57 0.81 -19.29 14.85
N LEU A 58 0.53 -20.12 15.85
CA LEU A 58 -0.72 -20.05 16.63
C LEU A 58 -0.84 -18.72 17.38
N VAL A 59 0.22 -18.30 18.08
CA VAL A 59 0.24 -17.03 18.81
C VAL A 59 0.04 -15.84 17.87
N VAL A 60 0.68 -15.86 16.69
CA VAL A 60 0.53 -14.83 15.66
C VAL A 60 -0.90 -14.79 15.14
N ALA A 61 -1.49 -15.93 14.80
CA ALA A 61 -2.87 -16.00 14.31
C ALA A 61 -3.85 -15.44 15.36
N ILE A 62 -3.69 -15.85 16.63
CA ILE A 62 -4.52 -15.32 17.72
C ILE A 62 -4.32 -13.80 17.82
N GLY A 63 -3.08 -13.31 17.88
CA GLY A 63 -2.81 -11.88 18.02
C GLY A 63 -3.33 -11.01 16.86
N LEU A 64 -3.21 -11.48 15.62
CA LEU A 64 -3.69 -10.76 14.44
C LEU A 64 -5.23 -10.76 14.35
N PHE A 65 -5.88 -11.89 14.61
CA PHE A 65 -7.33 -12.03 14.41
C PHE A 65 -8.17 -11.77 15.68
N THR A 66 -7.55 -11.56 16.84
CA THR A 66 -8.28 -11.20 18.06
C THR A 66 -8.93 -9.82 17.97
N HIS A 67 -10.06 -9.66 18.66
CA HIS A 67 -10.76 -8.38 18.77
C HIS A 67 -9.91 -7.34 19.52
N LEU A 68 -9.94 -6.08 19.07
CA LEU A 68 -9.10 -4.99 19.61
C LEU A 68 -9.18 -4.87 21.14
N GLY A 69 -10.38 -4.92 21.71
CA GLY A 69 -10.57 -4.82 23.16
C GLY A 69 -9.90 -5.94 23.97
N ASN A 70 -9.78 -7.15 23.42
CA ASN A 70 -9.06 -8.25 24.09
C ASN A 70 -7.55 -8.07 23.96
N LEU A 71 -7.10 -7.54 22.82
CA LEU A 71 -5.69 -7.19 22.60
C LEU A 71 -5.21 -6.09 23.57
N GLN A 72 -6.02 -5.06 23.80
CA GLN A 72 -5.75 -4.01 24.80
C GLN A 72 -5.62 -4.57 26.22
N LYS A 73 -6.50 -5.51 26.61
CA LYS A 73 -6.43 -6.21 27.90
C LYS A 73 -5.16 -7.04 28.02
N PHE A 74 -4.76 -7.73 26.95
CA PHE A 74 -3.53 -8.52 26.91
C PHE A 74 -2.28 -7.64 27.09
N TYR A 75 -2.13 -6.57 26.32
CA TYR A 75 -0.97 -5.67 26.46
C TYR A 75 -0.94 -4.95 27.81
N THR A 76 -2.11 -4.61 28.34
CA THR A 76 -2.25 -4.10 29.71
C THR A 76 -1.65 -5.08 30.72
N TRP A 77 -2.08 -6.34 30.65
CA TRP A 77 -1.61 -7.39 31.55
C TRP A 77 -0.10 -7.62 31.39
N LEU A 78 0.41 -7.59 30.15
CA LEU A 78 1.82 -7.74 29.83
C LEU A 78 2.66 -6.61 30.44
N ILE A 79 2.23 -5.36 30.31
CA ILE A 79 2.91 -4.20 30.92
C ILE A 79 2.91 -4.34 32.45
N GLU A 80 1.78 -4.72 33.04
CA GLU A 80 1.69 -5.00 34.48
C GLU A 80 2.70 -6.10 34.89
N GLN A 81 2.87 -7.17 34.10
CA GLN A 81 3.87 -8.21 34.38
C GLN A 81 5.31 -7.71 34.28
N VAL A 82 5.63 -6.95 33.23
CA VAL A 82 6.98 -6.42 33.03
C VAL A 82 7.36 -5.49 34.18
N ILE A 83 6.43 -4.65 34.66
CA ILE A 83 6.65 -3.80 35.83
C ILE A 83 6.93 -4.65 37.08
N LEU A 84 6.16 -5.71 37.32
CA LEU A 84 6.39 -6.63 38.44
C LEU A 84 7.75 -7.33 38.33
N MET A 85 8.14 -7.74 37.13
CA MET A 85 9.43 -8.40 36.88
C MET A 85 10.60 -7.43 37.10
N ILE A 86 10.51 -6.18 36.61
CA ILE A 86 11.52 -5.15 36.86
C ILE A 86 11.62 -4.84 38.35
N ALA A 87 10.49 -4.71 39.04
CA ALA A 87 10.45 -4.51 40.48
C ALA A 87 11.08 -5.68 41.25
N PHE A 88 10.80 -6.92 40.84
CA PHE A 88 11.43 -8.11 41.40
C PHE A 88 12.95 -8.12 41.18
N LEU A 89 13.42 -7.85 39.95
CA LEU A 89 14.84 -7.77 39.64
C LEU A 89 15.55 -6.66 40.41
N ALA A 90 14.91 -5.49 40.59
CA ALA A 90 15.46 -4.38 41.36
C ALA A 90 15.62 -4.73 42.86
N VAL A 91 14.65 -5.45 43.43
CA VAL A 91 14.72 -5.91 44.84
C VAL A 91 15.68 -7.10 45.00
N PHE A 92 15.77 -7.98 44.02
CA PHE A 92 16.63 -9.17 44.05
C PHE A 92 18.11 -8.85 43.82
N SER A 93 18.42 -7.92 42.91
CA SER A 93 19.81 -7.46 42.65
C SER A 93 20.43 -6.70 43.82
N TYR A 94 19.60 -6.10 44.69
CA TYR A 94 20.04 -5.54 45.96
C TYR A 94 20.15 -6.64 47.03
N LEU A 95 21.17 -7.48 46.90
CA LEU A 95 21.48 -8.53 47.87
C LEU A 95 22.32 -7.94 49.04
N PRO A 96 21.94 -8.11 50.31
CA PRO A 96 22.67 -7.59 51.47
C PRO A 96 24.04 -8.25 51.68
N SER A 97 24.43 -9.24 50.86
CA SER A 97 25.76 -9.86 50.92
C SER A 97 26.87 -8.86 50.62
N ASP A 98 26.62 -7.93 49.69
CA ASP A 98 27.63 -6.98 49.25
C ASP A 98 27.83 -5.87 50.28
N ALA A 99 26.79 -5.59 51.08
CA ALA A 99 26.91 -4.73 52.25
C ALA A 99 27.79 -5.36 53.34
N LYS A 100 27.74 -6.68 53.55
CA LYS A 100 28.62 -7.35 54.53
C LYS A 100 30.10 -7.34 54.09
N GLU A 101 30.39 -7.45 52.79
CA GLU A 101 31.76 -7.37 52.28
C GLU A 101 32.32 -5.93 52.31
N GLU A 102 31.52 -4.90 51.98
CA GLU A 102 31.95 -3.50 52.14
C GLU A 102 32.14 -3.09 53.61
N ILE A 103 31.32 -3.62 54.53
CA ILE A 103 31.40 -3.35 55.98
C ILE A 103 32.63 -4.04 56.61
N SER A 104 33.06 -5.20 56.10
CA SER A 104 34.31 -5.83 56.55
C SER A 104 35.55 -5.05 56.11
N ALA A 105 35.47 -4.28 55.01
CA ALA A 105 36.60 -3.55 54.44
C ALA A 105 36.78 -2.13 55.02
N LYS A 106 35.76 -1.55 55.67
CA LYS A 106 35.80 -0.19 56.24
C LYS A 106 35.64 -0.15 57.77
N SER A 107 36.23 -1.11 58.48
CA SER A 107 36.40 -1.00 59.94
C SER A 107 37.48 0.04 60.33
N SER A 108 37.30 1.31 59.97
CA SER A 108 37.92 2.43 60.69
C SER A 108 37.16 3.74 60.48
N ASN A 109 36.40 4.10 61.52
CA ASN A 109 36.02 5.46 61.88
C ASN A 109 35.43 6.35 60.77
N THR A 110 34.14 6.19 60.47
CA THR A 110 33.07 7.24 60.37
C THR A 110 31.79 6.55 59.83
N GLU A 111 31.18 5.60 60.55
CA GLU A 111 30.24 4.64 59.93
C GLU A 111 28.85 4.50 60.59
N SER A 112 28.29 5.56 61.18
CA SER A 112 26.86 5.55 61.55
C SER A 112 25.97 6.28 60.54
N SER A 113 26.46 7.36 59.92
CA SER A 113 25.67 8.18 58.99
C SER A 113 25.56 7.58 57.59
N SER A 114 26.61 6.95 57.06
CA SER A 114 26.61 6.27 55.75
C SER A 114 25.77 4.99 55.75
N PHE A 115 25.86 4.21 56.83
CA PHE A 115 25.09 2.99 57.05
C PHE A 115 23.59 3.28 57.18
N ALA A 116 23.23 4.28 57.99
CA ALA A 116 21.85 4.74 58.10
C ALA A 116 21.34 5.27 56.75
N ALA A 117 22.11 6.09 56.03
CA ALA A 117 21.72 6.62 54.72
C ALA A 117 21.44 5.52 53.68
N ASN A 118 22.28 4.48 53.61
CA ASN A 118 22.03 3.32 52.75
C ASN A 118 20.79 2.51 53.18
N MET A 119 20.57 2.32 54.49
CA MET A 119 19.35 1.65 54.99
C MET A 119 18.07 2.46 54.76
N TYR A 120 18.14 3.79 54.82
CA TYR A 120 17.05 4.70 54.44
C TYR A 120 16.78 4.64 52.93
N GLY A 121 17.83 4.58 52.09
CA GLY A 121 17.71 4.42 50.64
C GLY A 121 17.02 3.12 50.23
N CYS A 122 17.40 1.99 50.84
CA CYS A 122 16.76 0.69 50.60
C CYS A 122 15.29 0.67 51.04
N SER A 123 14.99 1.24 52.21
CA SER A 123 13.62 1.36 52.72
C SER A 123 12.73 2.22 51.81
N LEU A 124 13.31 3.28 51.22
CA LEU A 124 12.61 4.13 50.24
C LEU A 124 12.31 3.38 48.93
N LEU A 125 13.28 2.59 48.43
CA LEU A 125 13.11 1.78 47.23
C LEU A 125 12.02 0.72 47.42
N TYR A 126 12.00 0.01 48.56
CA TYR A 126 10.94 -0.97 48.86
C TYR A 126 9.56 -0.33 48.98
N ALA A 127 9.45 0.85 49.60
CA ALA A 127 8.19 1.59 49.65
C ALA A 127 7.69 1.99 48.26
N GLN A 128 8.57 2.53 47.40
CA GLN A 128 8.24 2.92 46.03
C GLN A 128 7.81 1.72 45.17
N VAL A 129 8.46 0.56 45.34
CA VAL A 129 8.06 -0.69 44.68
C VAL A 129 6.67 -1.13 45.15
N CYS A 130 6.41 -1.19 46.46
CA CYS A 130 5.10 -1.55 47.00
C CYS A 130 3.98 -0.63 46.49
N ILE A 131 4.25 0.67 46.36
CA ILE A 131 3.33 1.66 45.81
C ILE A 131 3.05 1.39 44.32
N ALA A 132 4.10 1.24 43.51
CA ALA A 132 3.98 0.99 42.08
C ALA A 132 3.20 -0.31 41.80
N VAL A 133 3.47 -1.36 42.60
CA VAL A 133 2.80 -2.66 42.52
C VAL A 133 1.33 -2.57 42.94
N SER A 134 1.02 -1.85 44.02
CA SER A 134 -0.37 -1.64 44.47
C SER A 134 -1.21 -0.90 43.43
N VAL A 135 -0.61 0.11 42.79
CA VAL A 135 -1.22 0.86 41.68
C VAL A 135 -1.45 -0.03 40.46
N ALA A 136 -0.51 -0.92 40.13
CA ALA A 136 -0.63 -1.83 39.00
C ALA A 136 -1.69 -2.93 39.19
N ILE A 137 -1.92 -3.38 40.43
CA ILE A 137 -2.87 -4.46 40.74
C ILE A 137 -4.30 -3.94 40.88
N ALA A 138 -4.47 -2.67 41.28
CA ALA A 138 -5.76 -2.03 41.51
C ALA A 138 -6.71 -2.26 40.33
N PRO A 139 -7.94 -2.78 40.55
CA PRO A 139 -8.77 -3.19 39.43
C PRO A 139 -9.22 -1.96 38.64
N ARG A 140 -9.03 -1.94 37.32
CA ARG A 140 -9.41 -0.79 36.47
C ARG A 140 -10.89 -0.39 36.55
N LYS A 141 -11.79 -1.33 36.86
CA LYS A 141 -13.20 -1.03 37.16
C LYS A 141 -13.36 -0.11 38.37
N TRP A 142 -12.47 -0.22 39.36
CA TRP A 142 -12.44 0.65 40.53
C TRP A 142 -11.93 2.04 40.18
N ALA A 143 -11.00 2.20 39.25
CA ALA A 143 -10.60 3.53 38.75
C ALA A 143 -11.73 4.27 38.00
N ALA A 144 -12.67 3.55 37.40
CA ALA A 144 -13.85 4.12 36.74
C ALA A 144 -15.03 4.37 37.71
N ILE A 145 -15.09 3.63 38.82
CA ILE A 145 -16.13 3.76 39.86
C ILE A 145 -15.73 4.80 40.94
N LEU A 146 -14.43 4.96 41.21
CA LEU A 146 -13.93 5.93 42.18
C LEU A 146 -13.97 7.34 41.61
N SER A 147 -14.61 8.26 42.34
CA SER A 147 -14.52 9.69 42.04
C SER A 147 -13.04 10.14 42.08
N ALA A 148 -12.66 11.16 41.29
CA ALA A 148 -11.30 11.69 41.24
C ALA A 148 -10.68 11.98 42.64
N LYS A 149 -11.52 12.27 43.64
CA LYS A 149 -11.12 12.49 45.05
C LYS A 149 -10.65 11.20 45.75
N GLN A 150 -11.25 10.05 45.46
CA GLN A 150 -10.86 8.75 46.05
C GLN A 150 -9.63 8.17 45.33
N THR A 151 -9.45 8.48 44.05
CA THR A 151 -8.21 8.18 43.30
C THR A 151 -7.06 8.99 43.87
N VAL A 152 -7.23 10.29 44.14
CA VAL A 152 -6.21 11.09 44.84
C VAL A 152 -5.89 10.52 46.23
N GLY A 153 -6.90 10.03 46.96
CA GLY A 153 -6.70 9.34 48.24
C GLY A 153 -5.82 8.08 48.13
N MET A 154 -6.14 7.17 47.22
CA MET A 154 -5.37 5.93 47.06
C MET A 154 -4.00 6.13 46.39
N PHE A 155 -3.82 7.18 45.58
CA PHE A 155 -2.56 7.41 44.86
C PHE A 155 -1.63 8.42 45.54
N ILE A 156 -2.11 9.17 46.56
CA ILE A 156 -1.28 10.12 47.33
C ILE A 156 -1.20 9.71 48.81
N VAL A 157 -2.32 9.39 49.46
CA VAL A 157 -2.34 9.09 50.90
C VAL A 157 -1.75 7.71 51.19
N PHE A 158 -2.11 6.68 50.41
CA PHE A 158 -1.57 5.34 50.61
C PHE A 158 -0.04 5.26 50.42
N PRO A 159 0.57 5.91 49.41
CA PRO A 159 2.02 6.04 49.32
C PRO A 159 2.69 6.72 50.50
N ILE A 160 2.07 7.77 51.03
CA ILE A 160 2.59 8.50 52.20
C ILE A 160 2.52 7.62 53.45
N VAL A 161 1.41 6.89 53.64
CA VAL A 161 1.26 5.95 54.78
C VAL A 161 2.27 4.81 54.67
N VAL A 162 2.45 4.20 53.50
CA VAL A 162 3.47 3.17 53.27
C VAL A 162 4.86 3.73 53.52
N HIS A 163 5.17 4.94 53.05
CA HIS A 163 6.46 5.59 53.28
C HIS A 163 6.73 5.85 54.78
N ILE A 164 5.73 6.36 55.52
CA ILE A 164 5.83 6.61 56.97
C ILE A 164 6.03 5.29 57.73
N VAL A 165 5.22 4.26 57.44
CA VAL A 165 5.35 2.95 58.08
C VAL A 165 6.70 2.31 57.78
N THR A 166 7.19 2.41 56.54
CA THR A 166 8.47 1.85 56.14
C THR A 166 9.66 2.59 56.80
N SER A 167 9.54 3.91 57.01
CA SER A 167 10.54 4.72 57.72
C SER A 167 10.65 4.45 59.23
N LEU A 168 9.62 3.84 59.84
CA LEU A 168 9.64 3.42 61.25
C LEU A 168 10.41 2.11 61.46
N PHE A 169 10.62 1.32 60.41
CA PHE A 169 11.28 0.00 60.45
C PHE A 169 12.70 0.00 59.86
N VAL A 170 13.41 1.14 59.95
CA VAL A 170 14.77 1.30 59.40
C VAL A 170 15.73 0.21 59.91
N GLY A 171 15.61 -0.24 61.17
CA GLY A 171 16.45 -1.32 61.73
C GLY A 171 16.20 -2.74 61.22
N ALA A 172 15.15 -2.97 60.42
CA ALA A 172 14.69 -4.30 59.99
C ALA A 172 14.66 -4.47 58.47
N THR A 173 15.67 -3.94 57.76
CA THR A 173 15.76 -3.95 56.29
C THR A 173 15.66 -5.35 55.67
N SER A 174 16.18 -6.40 56.32
CA SER A 174 16.05 -7.78 55.84
C SER A 174 14.61 -8.29 55.88
N ILE A 175 13.86 -7.96 56.95
CA ILE A 175 12.46 -8.38 57.14
C ILE A 175 11.57 -7.64 56.13
N LEU A 176 11.80 -6.34 55.96
CA LEU A 176 11.07 -5.51 55.01
C LEU A 176 11.22 -5.99 53.56
N ARG A 177 12.43 -6.43 53.18
CA ARG A 177 12.70 -7.05 51.87
C ARG A 177 11.92 -8.35 51.68
N GLU A 178 11.88 -9.22 52.68
CA GLU A 178 11.11 -10.48 52.61
C GLU A 178 9.60 -10.22 52.49
N ILE A 179 9.08 -9.21 53.19
CA ILE A 179 7.69 -8.75 53.04
C ILE A 179 7.44 -8.23 51.63
N CYS A 180 8.35 -7.43 51.07
CA CYS A 180 8.25 -6.89 49.71
C CYS A 180 8.29 -7.99 48.64
N LEU A 181 9.20 -8.97 48.77
CA LEU A 181 9.28 -10.13 47.88
C LEU A 181 8.03 -11.01 47.98
N THR A 182 7.51 -11.24 49.18
CA THR A 182 6.26 -11.99 49.39
C THR A 182 5.07 -11.27 48.73
N TYR A 183 5.02 -9.94 48.85
CA TYR A 183 4.01 -9.11 48.20
C TYR A 183 4.11 -9.16 46.66
N LEU A 184 5.33 -9.12 46.10
CA LEU A 184 5.57 -9.29 44.66
C LEU A 184 5.17 -10.69 44.15
N MET A 185 5.45 -11.74 44.93
CA MET A 185 4.98 -13.10 44.63
C MET A 185 3.46 -13.16 44.63
N PHE A 186 2.80 -12.62 45.65
CA PHE A 186 1.34 -12.53 45.69
C PHE A 186 0.76 -11.75 44.50
N ALA A 187 1.38 -10.64 44.13
CA ALA A 187 1.03 -9.86 42.94
C ALA A 187 1.10 -10.67 41.65
N SER A 188 2.19 -11.43 41.45
CA SER A 188 2.34 -12.32 40.29
C SER A 188 1.28 -13.42 40.25
N VAL A 189 0.88 -13.98 41.39
CA VAL A 189 -0.18 -15.00 41.49
C VAL A 189 -1.55 -14.41 41.09
N ILE A 190 -1.89 -13.21 41.58
CA ILE A 190 -3.11 -12.50 41.15
C ILE A 190 -3.10 -12.27 39.64
N GLN A 191 -1.95 -11.90 39.09
CA GLN A 191 -1.82 -11.65 37.67
C GLN A 191 -1.90 -12.91 36.82
N LEU A 192 -1.35 -14.03 37.30
CA LEU A 192 -1.54 -15.35 36.69
C LEU A 192 -3.02 -15.75 36.71
N TYR A 193 -3.72 -15.51 37.82
CA TYR A 193 -5.16 -15.72 37.89
C TYR A 193 -5.94 -14.87 36.86
N LYS A 194 -5.60 -13.57 36.73
CA LYS A 194 -6.18 -12.69 35.70
C LYS A 194 -5.90 -13.21 34.29
N ALA A 195 -4.69 -13.71 34.01
CA ALA A 195 -4.33 -14.31 32.73
C ALA A 195 -5.17 -15.55 32.43
N CYS A 196 -5.26 -16.49 33.39
CA CYS A 196 -6.08 -17.69 33.27
C CYS A 196 -7.55 -17.36 33.01
N LEU A 197 -8.10 -16.35 33.70
CA LEU A 197 -9.47 -15.90 33.49
C LEU A 197 -9.66 -15.26 32.09
N GLY A 198 -8.67 -14.51 31.60
CA GLY A 198 -8.67 -13.97 30.24
C GLY A 198 -8.61 -15.07 29.17
N VAL A 199 -7.78 -16.09 29.37
CA VAL A 199 -7.70 -17.27 28.49
C VAL A 199 -9.01 -18.06 28.52
N LEU A 200 -9.61 -18.23 29.70
CA LEU A 200 -10.90 -18.91 29.83
C LEU A 200 -12.01 -18.16 29.08
N GLN A 201 -12.04 -16.83 29.16
CA GLN A 201 -12.97 -16.00 28.38
C GLN A 201 -12.77 -16.19 26.87
N LEU A 202 -11.52 -16.15 26.39
CA LEU A 202 -11.20 -16.41 24.98
C LEU A 202 -11.66 -17.81 24.54
N LEU A 203 -11.46 -18.83 25.37
CA LEU A 203 -11.90 -20.20 25.11
C LEU A 203 -13.43 -20.34 25.12
N GLN A 204 -14.13 -19.60 25.98
CA GLN A 204 -15.60 -19.57 26.02
C GLN A 204 -16.21 -18.87 24.79
N ASP A 205 -15.55 -17.83 24.28
CA ASP A 205 -16.00 -17.10 23.08
C ASP A 205 -15.68 -17.86 21.77
N PHE A 206 -14.72 -18.79 21.81
CA PHE A 206 -14.23 -19.50 20.63
C PHE A 206 -15.28 -20.34 19.87
N PRO A 207 -16.15 -21.15 20.51
CA PRO A 207 -17.18 -21.90 19.81
C PRO A 207 -18.20 -21.00 19.09
N GLY A 208 -18.55 -19.87 19.72
CA GLY A 208 -19.41 -18.85 19.12
C GLY A 208 -18.75 -18.25 17.88
N PHE A 209 -17.48 -17.86 18.01
CA PHE A 209 -16.69 -17.34 16.90
C PHE A 209 -16.58 -18.33 15.72
N MET A 210 -16.32 -19.62 15.99
CA MET A 210 -16.26 -20.67 14.97
C MET A 210 -17.60 -20.85 14.25
N LYS A 211 -18.71 -20.85 15.00
CA LYS A 211 -20.06 -20.96 14.42
C LYS A 211 -20.44 -19.74 13.57
N HIS A 212 -20.04 -18.54 13.98
CA HIS A 212 -20.24 -17.32 13.19
C HIS A 212 -19.36 -17.31 11.93
N THR A 213 -18.09 -17.68 12.08
CA THR A 213 -17.13 -17.81 10.96
C THR A 213 -17.61 -18.81 9.92
N GLY A 214 -18.03 -20.01 10.35
CA GLY A 214 -18.56 -21.03 9.46
C GLY A 214 -19.80 -20.57 8.69
N ARG A 215 -20.73 -19.85 9.35
CA ARG A 215 -21.90 -19.26 8.68
C ARG A 215 -21.50 -18.21 7.63
N ILE A 216 -20.54 -17.33 7.94
CA ILE A 216 -20.08 -16.31 6.99
C ILE A 216 -19.44 -16.97 5.77
N ILE A 217 -18.58 -17.97 5.96
CA ILE A 217 -17.91 -18.68 4.86
C ILE A 217 -18.94 -19.43 3.99
N LEU A 218 -19.95 -20.06 4.58
CA LEU A 218 -21.02 -20.75 3.83
C LEU A 218 -21.93 -19.79 3.06
N THR A 219 -22.23 -18.61 3.62
CA THR A 219 -23.16 -17.66 3.01
C THR A 219 -22.49 -16.75 1.96
N TYR A 220 -21.29 -16.25 2.24
CA TYR A 220 -20.60 -15.25 1.42
C TYR A 220 -19.35 -15.81 0.71
N GLY A 221 -18.92 -17.02 1.04
CA GLY A 221 -17.69 -17.61 0.50
C GLY A 221 -16.43 -17.18 1.26
N TRP A 222 -15.31 -17.83 0.90
CA TRP A 222 -14.03 -17.65 1.60
C TRP A 222 -13.35 -16.31 1.29
N LEU A 223 -13.55 -15.76 0.08
CA LEU A 223 -12.95 -14.49 -0.33
C LEU A 223 -13.52 -13.30 0.43
N ASP A 224 -14.84 -13.24 0.62
CA ASP A 224 -15.48 -12.16 1.38
C ASP A 224 -15.10 -12.21 2.86
N PHE A 225 -14.95 -13.42 3.41
CA PHE A 225 -14.43 -13.60 4.76
C PHE A 225 -12.99 -13.07 4.89
N PHE A 226 -12.12 -13.40 3.92
CA PHE A 226 -10.75 -12.89 3.88
C PHE A 226 -10.73 -11.36 3.77
N MET A 227 -11.49 -10.77 2.84
CA MET A 227 -11.58 -9.32 2.65
C MET A 227 -12.14 -8.60 3.87
N PHE A 228 -13.12 -9.20 4.56
CA PHE A 228 -13.65 -8.68 5.82
C PHE A 228 -12.55 -8.60 6.88
N HIS A 229 -11.81 -9.70 7.10
CA HIS A 229 -10.73 -9.70 8.08
C HIS A 229 -9.55 -8.82 7.67
N TRP A 230 -9.22 -8.74 6.39
CA TRP A 230 -8.19 -7.86 5.84
C TRP A 230 -8.48 -6.39 6.19
N LYS A 231 -9.71 -5.94 5.92
CA LYS A 231 -10.16 -4.57 6.25
C LYS A 231 -10.27 -4.35 7.76
N ARG A 232 -10.88 -5.28 8.49
CA ARG A 232 -11.07 -5.18 9.95
C ARG A 232 -9.74 -5.06 10.69
N THR A 233 -8.73 -5.80 10.24
CA THR A 233 -7.42 -5.81 10.89
C THR A 233 -6.47 -4.74 10.39
N GLU A 234 -6.84 -4.01 9.33
CA GLU A 234 -5.97 -3.09 8.60
C GLU A 234 -4.64 -3.77 8.26
N LEU A 235 -4.74 -5.00 7.74
CA LEU A 235 -3.58 -5.87 7.53
C LEU A 235 -2.58 -5.26 6.55
N ASP A 236 -3.07 -4.49 5.58
CA ASP A 236 -2.27 -3.68 4.68
C ASP A 236 -1.29 -2.77 5.41
N LYS A 237 -1.79 -2.00 6.40
CA LYS A 237 -0.96 -1.10 7.21
C LYS A 237 -0.01 -1.85 8.13
N VAL A 238 -0.46 -2.97 8.73
CA VAL A 238 0.37 -3.80 9.59
C VAL A 238 1.58 -4.35 8.83
N LEU A 239 1.36 -4.91 7.63
CA LEU A 239 2.42 -5.44 6.77
C LEU A 239 3.38 -4.33 6.31
N MET A 240 2.84 -3.20 5.88
CA MET A 240 3.61 -2.03 5.46
C MET A 240 4.54 -1.53 6.57
N VAL A 241 4.01 -1.30 7.78
CA VAL A 241 4.80 -0.80 8.92
C VAL A 241 5.84 -1.82 9.37
N THR A 242 5.50 -3.11 9.36
CA THR A 242 6.45 -4.18 9.71
C THR A 242 7.64 -4.20 8.75
N TRP A 243 7.38 -4.11 7.45
CA TRP A 243 8.43 -4.06 6.44
C TRP A 243 9.27 -2.78 6.57
N LEU A 244 8.64 -1.63 6.79
CA LEU A 244 9.36 -0.35 6.99
C LEU A 244 10.29 -0.39 8.20
N ILE A 245 9.88 -1.02 9.30
CA ILE A 245 10.73 -1.18 10.49
C ILE A 245 11.93 -2.07 10.18
N LYS A 246 11.73 -3.19 9.48
CA LYS A 246 12.82 -4.07 9.03
C LYS A 246 13.78 -3.30 8.13
N PHE A 247 13.26 -2.61 7.12
CA PHE A 247 14.05 -1.80 6.18
C PHE A 247 14.85 -0.70 6.88
N LEU A 248 14.22 0.07 7.77
CA LEU A 248 14.89 1.13 8.54
C LEU A 248 15.99 0.56 9.44
N GLY A 249 15.74 -0.56 10.11
CA GLY A 249 16.75 -1.23 10.93
C GLY A 249 17.99 -1.64 10.12
N LYS A 250 17.78 -2.23 8.93
CA LYS A 250 18.87 -2.60 8.01
C LYS A 250 19.56 -1.38 7.39
N PHE A 251 18.81 -0.33 7.10
CA PHE A 251 19.33 0.92 6.56
C PHE A 251 20.23 1.66 7.55
N ILE A 252 19.84 1.74 8.82
CA ILE A 252 20.66 2.34 9.89
C ILE A 252 22.00 1.60 10.03
N PHE A 253 21.99 0.28 9.92
CA PHE A 253 23.23 -0.50 9.96
C PHE A 253 24.10 -0.27 8.71
N SER A 254 23.47 -0.24 7.54
CA SER A 254 24.16 -0.14 6.24
C SER A 254 24.62 1.29 5.90
N LEU A 255 24.07 2.31 6.55
CA LEU A 255 24.45 3.73 6.43
C LEU A 255 25.95 3.98 6.62
N LYS A 256 26.64 3.09 7.34
CA LYS A 256 28.10 3.12 7.52
C LYS A 256 28.89 3.05 6.21
N HIS A 257 28.30 2.50 5.14
CA HIS A 257 28.95 2.30 3.85
C HIS A 257 28.52 3.32 2.77
N GLY A 258 27.73 4.34 3.16
CA GLY A 258 27.20 5.37 2.26
C GLY A 258 25.71 5.18 1.94
N VAL A 259 25.04 6.28 1.58
CA VAL A 259 23.56 6.31 1.45
C VAL A 259 23.05 5.39 0.34
N LEU A 260 23.63 5.45 -0.85
CA LEU A 260 23.12 4.74 -2.03
C LEU A 260 23.36 3.23 -1.93
N ILE A 261 24.55 2.84 -1.45
CA ILE A 261 24.89 1.45 -1.12
C ILE A 261 24.03 0.96 0.05
N GLY A 262 23.80 1.82 1.04
CA GLY A 262 22.92 1.53 2.17
C GLY A 262 21.49 1.22 1.76
N ILE A 263 20.89 2.00 0.85
CA ILE A 263 19.55 1.75 0.32
C ILE A 263 19.51 0.41 -0.43
N ALA A 264 20.44 0.22 -1.38
CA ALA A 264 20.48 -0.98 -2.21
C ALA A 264 20.69 -2.25 -1.37
N GLY A 265 21.67 -2.24 -0.46
CA GLY A 265 21.95 -3.36 0.44
C GLY A 265 20.79 -3.67 1.38
N SER A 266 20.14 -2.65 1.95
CA SER A 266 18.98 -2.83 2.82
C SER A 266 17.81 -3.45 2.09
N PHE A 267 17.56 -3.03 0.84
CA PHE A 267 16.48 -3.58 0.03
C PHE A 267 16.70 -5.07 -0.24
N VAL A 268 17.94 -5.51 -0.53
CA VAL A 268 18.28 -6.93 -0.75
C VAL A 268 18.02 -7.82 0.46
N GLU A 269 18.25 -7.30 1.66
CA GLU A 269 18.02 -8.00 2.92
C GLU A 269 16.55 -7.97 3.41
N CYS A 270 15.65 -7.32 2.68
CA CYS A 270 14.25 -7.16 3.08
C CYS A 270 13.28 -8.05 2.29
N PHE A 271 13.73 -9.17 1.72
CA PHE A 271 12.91 -10.08 0.89
C PHE A 271 13.13 -11.56 1.24
N ASP A 272 13.10 -11.89 2.52
CA ASP A 272 13.42 -13.27 2.95
C ASP A 272 12.18 -14.17 2.94
N ASN A 273 10.99 -13.60 3.12
CA ASN A 273 9.76 -14.34 3.34
C ASN A 273 8.56 -13.70 2.63
N LEU A 274 7.48 -14.48 2.46
CA LEU A 274 6.27 -14.04 1.73
C LEU A 274 5.63 -12.78 2.34
N GLN A 275 5.70 -12.66 3.66
CA GLN A 275 5.24 -11.49 4.39
C GLN A 275 6.01 -10.22 4.00
N ASP A 276 7.33 -10.33 3.82
CA ASP A 276 8.16 -9.20 3.42
C ASP A 276 7.84 -8.76 2.00
N LEU A 277 7.58 -9.71 1.10
CA LEU A 277 7.14 -9.41 -0.26
C LEU A 277 5.80 -8.67 -0.28
N ALA A 278 4.84 -9.11 0.54
CA ALA A 278 3.54 -8.45 0.68
C ALA A 278 3.67 -7.05 1.30
N GLY A 279 4.53 -6.88 2.32
CA GLY A 279 4.80 -5.58 2.92
C GLY A 279 5.45 -4.61 1.94
N ALA A 280 6.49 -5.07 1.23
CA ALA A 280 7.18 -4.29 0.20
C ALA A 280 6.23 -3.89 -0.95
N SER A 281 5.35 -4.79 -1.38
CA SER A 281 4.43 -4.51 -2.48
C SER A 281 3.43 -3.41 -2.14
N ILE A 282 2.89 -3.42 -0.91
CA ILE A 282 2.02 -2.35 -0.40
C ILE A 282 2.79 -1.03 -0.31
N VAL A 283 4.05 -1.05 0.17
CA VAL A 283 4.89 0.15 0.23
C VAL A 283 5.11 0.74 -1.18
N VAL A 284 5.41 -0.11 -2.17
CA VAL A 284 5.59 0.30 -3.56
C VAL A 284 4.31 0.93 -4.12
N GLY A 285 3.15 0.29 -3.93
CA GLY A 285 1.88 0.84 -4.42
C GLY A 285 1.47 2.15 -3.74
N VAL A 286 1.69 2.29 -2.43
CA VAL A 286 1.46 3.55 -1.71
C VAL A 286 2.43 4.63 -2.19
N ALA A 287 3.71 4.31 -2.37
CA ALA A 287 4.72 5.25 -2.88
C ALA A 287 4.39 5.73 -4.30
N ALA A 288 3.96 4.81 -5.18
CA ALA A 288 3.48 5.14 -6.52
C ALA A 288 2.27 6.09 -6.49
N ASN A 289 1.30 5.85 -5.60
CA ASN A 289 0.14 6.74 -5.49
C ASN A 289 0.48 8.12 -4.94
N VAL A 290 1.35 8.20 -3.94
CA VAL A 290 1.85 9.49 -3.44
C VAL A 290 2.55 10.26 -4.56
N ALA A 291 3.35 9.58 -5.38
CA ALA A 291 3.99 10.19 -6.54
C ALA A 291 2.96 10.65 -7.59
N LEU A 292 1.93 9.85 -7.87
CA LEU A 292 0.82 10.24 -8.76
C LEU A 292 0.03 11.42 -8.22
N ASP A 293 -0.20 11.52 -6.91
CA ASP A 293 -0.87 12.66 -6.29
C ASP A 293 -0.04 13.94 -6.44
N ILE A 294 1.28 13.84 -6.30
CA ILE A 294 2.19 14.97 -6.55
C ILE A 294 2.10 15.40 -8.02
N ILE A 295 2.15 14.46 -8.96
CA ILE A 295 2.03 14.75 -10.39
C ILE A 295 0.66 15.33 -10.74
N ASN A 296 -0.42 14.77 -10.19
CA ASN A 296 -1.77 15.28 -10.36
C ASN A 296 -1.88 16.73 -9.85
N ARG A 297 -1.24 17.05 -8.72
CA ARG A 297 -1.17 18.43 -8.22
C ARG A 297 -0.40 19.37 -9.15
N ILE A 298 0.68 18.88 -9.77
CA ILE A 298 1.45 19.63 -10.77
C ILE A 298 0.58 19.93 -12.01
N LEU A 299 -0.20 18.95 -12.46
CA LEU A 299 -1.05 19.02 -13.66
C LEU A 299 -2.33 19.83 -13.46
N LYS A 300 -3.16 19.47 -12.47
CA LYS A 300 -4.52 20.01 -12.26
C LYS A 300 -4.58 21.06 -11.14
N GLY A 301 -3.53 21.23 -10.34
CA GLY A 301 -3.56 22.05 -9.13
C GLY A 301 -4.12 21.28 -7.93
N ASN A 302 -4.79 21.95 -6.99
CA ASN A 302 -5.29 21.32 -5.75
C ASN A 302 -6.55 20.44 -5.95
N VAL A 303 -6.73 19.85 -7.13
CA VAL A 303 -7.83 18.91 -7.39
C VAL A 303 -7.37 17.53 -6.94
N GLU A 304 -7.98 17.01 -5.88
CA GLU A 304 -7.68 15.67 -5.37
C GLU A 304 -8.32 14.59 -6.26
N ARG A 305 -7.65 13.44 -6.37
CA ARG A 305 -8.21 12.24 -7.01
C ARG A 305 -9.34 11.67 -6.15
N THR A 306 -10.28 10.98 -6.78
CA THR A 306 -11.33 10.31 -6.00
C THR A 306 -10.73 9.17 -5.17
N MET A 307 -11.33 8.86 -4.03
CA MET A 307 -10.83 7.77 -3.17
C MET A 307 -10.86 6.42 -3.89
N GLU A 308 -11.81 6.20 -4.79
CA GLU A 308 -11.92 4.96 -5.58
C GLU A 308 -10.76 4.83 -6.58
N GLU A 309 -10.46 5.90 -7.34
CA GLU A 309 -9.30 5.95 -8.23
C GLU A 309 -7.99 5.77 -7.47
N TRP A 310 -7.89 6.30 -6.25
CA TRP A 310 -6.70 6.15 -5.41
C TRP A 310 -6.51 4.71 -4.97
N HIS A 311 -7.55 4.07 -4.43
CA HIS A 311 -7.47 2.67 -4.01
C HIS A 311 -7.21 1.75 -5.21
N GLN A 312 -7.89 1.95 -6.33
CA GLN A 312 -7.71 1.11 -7.51
C GLN A 312 -6.24 1.11 -7.99
N VAL A 313 -5.60 2.28 -8.07
CA VAL A 313 -4.20 2.36 -8.51
C VAL A 313 -3.25 1.78 -7.46
N ALA A 314 -3.47 2.05 -6.16
CA ALA A 314 -2.64 1.48 -5.10
C ALA A 314 -2.65 -0.04 -5.09
N TRP A 315 -3.82 -0.63 -5.26
CA TRP A 315 -3.97 -2.09 -5.29
C TRP A 315 -3.41 -2.71 -6.56
N THR A 316 -3.60 -2.09 -7.73
CA THR A 316 -3.07 -2.61 -9.00
C THR A 316 -1.55 -2.64 -9.01
N ASP A 317 -0.88 -1.56 -8.57
CA ASP A 317 0.59 -1.52 -8.48
C ASP A 317 1.13 -2.49 -7.43
N SER A 318 0.46 -2.58 -6.27
CA SER A 318 0.86 -3.51 -5.19
C SER A 318 0.72 -4.97 -5.62
N ILE A 319 -0.39 -5.34 -6.25
CA ILE A 319 -0.62 -6.70 -6.73
C ILE A 319 0.37 -7.03 -7.85
N SER A 320 0.60 -6.11 -8.78
CA SER A 320 1.54 -6.32 -9.89
C SER A 320 2.96 -6.55 -9.38
N PHE A 321 3.44 -5.75 -8.42
CA PHE A 321 4.75 -5.94 -7.80
C PHE A 321 4.85 -7.28 -7.04
N PHE A 322 3.80 -7.63 -6.30
CA PHE A 322 3.75 -8.89 -5.57
C PHE A 322 3.79 -10.10 -6.52
N LEU A 323 2.99 -10.10 -7.58
CA LEU A 323 2.98 -11.17 -8.57
C LEU A 323 4.32 -11.27 -9.31
N LEU A 324 4.92 -10.14 -9.67
CA LEU A 324 6.23 -10.10 -10.33
C LEU A 324 7.32 -10.71 -9.44
N THR A 325 7.39 -10.30 -8.17
CA THR A 325 8.39 -10.83 -7.22
C THR A 325 8.19 -12.32 -6.93
N GLN A 326 6.94 -12.79 -6.90
CA GLN A 326 6.61 -14.22 -6.77
C GLN A 326 6.98 -15.01 -8.03
N GLN A 327 6.70 -14.48 -9.22
CA GLN A 327 6.99 -15.16 -10.48
C GLN A 327 8.49 -15.37 -10.69
N VAL A 328 9.30 -14.40 -10.29
CA VAL A 328 10.77 -14.49 -10.31
C VAL A 328 11.31 -15.32 -9.13
N ARG A 329 10.45 -15.72 -8.19
CA ARG A 329 10.77 -16.49 -6.97
C ARG A 329 11.88 -15.85 -6.15
N LEU A 330 11.76 -14.54 -5.89
CA LEU A 330 12.81 -13.73 -5.25
C LEU A 330 13.32 -14.30 -3.92
N THR A 331 12.43 -14.93 -3.13
CA THR A 331 12.78 -15.56 -1.85
C THR A 331 13.72 -16.76 -1.99
N SER A 332 13.69 -17.45 -3.13
CA SER A 332 14.55 -18.61 -3.40
C SER A 332 15.92 -18.24 -3.95
N VAL A 333 16.12 -16.98 -4.37
CA VAL A 333 17.39 -16.52 -4.95
C VAL A 333 18.39 -16.23 -3.83
N PRO A 334 19.63 -16.78 -3.91
CA PRO A 334 20.70 -16.48 -2.97
C PRO A 334 21.00 -14.97 -2.90
N LYS A 335 21.32 -14.47 -1.71
CA LYS A 335 21.60 -13.04 -1.46
C LYS A 335 22.59 -12.38 -2.44
N PRO A 336 23.73 -12.98 -2.85
CA PRO A 336 24.67 -12.31 -3.76
C PRO A 336 24.09 -12.03 -5.16
N GLU A 337 23.26 -12.93 -5.70
CA GLU A 337 22.66 -12.81 -7.03
C GLU A 337 21.37 -11.98 -7.02
N ARG A 338 20.79 -11.78 -5.82
CA ARG A 338 19.52 -11.09 -5.61
C ARG A 338 19.54 -9.63 -6.06
N HIS A 339 20.70 -8.96 -6.03
CA HIS A 339 20.85 -7.57 -6.47
C HIS A 339 20.40 -7.34 -7.92
N MET A 340 20.82 -8.21 -8.84
CA MET A 340 20.51 -8.09 -10.27
C MET A 340 19.00 -8.31 -10.52
N VAL A 341 18.44 -9.31 -9.86
CA VAL A 341 17.01 -9.65 -9.97
C VAL A 341 16.13 -8.52 -9.44
N ILE A 342 16.50 -7.96 -8.29
CA ILE A 342 15.81 -6.81 -7.71
C ILE A 342 15.86 -5.60 -8.63
N ALA A 343 17.02 -5.33 -9.24
CA ALA A 343 17.15 -4.22 -10.18
C ALA A 343 16.19 -4.40 -11.38
N LEU A 344 16.10 -5.61 -11.94
CA LEU A 344 15.15 -5.94 -13.01
C LEU A 344 13.69 -5.70 -12.57
N ILE A 345 13.32 -6.18 -11.38
CA ILE A 345 11.98 -5.98 -10.81
C ILE A 345 11.68 -4.48 -10.64
N MET A 346 12.64 -3.69 -10.17
CA MET A 346 12.48 -2.24 -10.03
C MET A 346 12.35 -1.54 -11.38
N PHE A 347 13.09 -1.96 -12.42
CA PHE A 347 12.88 -1.43 -13.78
C PHE A 347 11.46 -1.68 -14.26
N VAL A 348 10.94 -2.90 -14.12
CA VAL A 348 9.54 -3.21 -14.51
C VAL A 348 8.56 -2.34 -13.74
N THR A 349 8.77 -2.21 -12.43
CA THR A 349 7.92 -1.42 -11.54
C THR A 349 7.90 0.07 -11.93
N ILE A 350 9.06 0.64 -12.26
CA ILE A 350 9.17 2.02 -12.73
C ILE A 350 8.49 2.19 -14.09
N SER A 351 8.59 1.20 -14.99
CA SER A 351 7.90 1.23 -16.29
C SER A 351 6.38 1.21 -16.13
N LEU A 352 5.84 0.37 -15.24
CA LEU A 352 4.41 0.33 -14.92
C LEU A 352 3.95 1.67 -14.31
N PHE A 353 4.71 2.21 -13.36
CA PHE A 353 4.43 3.53 -12.79
C PHE A 353 4.38 4.61 -13.87
N LEU A 354 5.36 4.65 -14.79
CA LEU A 354 5.38 5.60 -15.90
C LEU A 354 4.15 5.49 -16.80
N GLN A 355 3.66 4.26 -17.04
CA GLN A 355 2.40 4.04 -17.75
C GLN A 355 1.21 4.67 -17.01
N SER A 356 1.11 4.52 -15.68
CA SER A 356 0.08 5.19 -14.88
C SER A 356 0.22 6.71 -14.89
N VAL A 357 1.44 7.24 -14.95
CA VAL A 357 1.66 8.70 -15.12
C VAL A 357 1.14 9.16 -16.49
N TYR A 358 1.38 8.38 -17.55
CA TYR A 358 0.87 8.69 -18.89
C TYR A 358 -0.67 8.70 -18.91
N GLU A 359 -1.33 7.67 -18.37
CA GLU A 359 -2.80 7.57 -18.32
C GLU A 359 -3.44 8.74 -17.57
N LEU A 360 -2.76 9.27 -16.54
CA LEU A 360 -3.18 10.49 -15.84
C LEU A 360 -2.96 11.76 -16.66
N THR A 361 -1.88 11.81 -17.45
CA THR A 361 -1.43 13.00 -18.18
C THR A 361 -2.17 13.19 -19.51
N GLU A 362 -2.47 12.12 -20.24
CA GLU A 362 -3.14 12.14 -21.55
C GLU A 362 -4.43 12.99 -21.56
N PRO A 363 -5.44 12.75 -20.71
CA PRO A 363 -6.68 13.54 -20.75
C PRO A 363 -6.46 15.02 -20.41
N VAL A 364 -5.47 15.33 -19.57
CA VAL A 364 -5.10 16.72 -19.23
C VAL A 364 -4.43 17.39 -20.44
N LEU A 365 -3.55 16.68 -21.14
CA LEU A 365 -2.91 17.20 -22.34
C LEU A 365 -3.93 17.44 -23.47
N MET A 366 -4.85 16.51 -23.68
CA MET A 366 -5.89 16.63 -24.71
C MET A 366 -6.86 17.78 -24.42
N SER A 367 -7.32 17.92 -23.17
CA SER A 367 -8.18 19.04 -22.78
C SER A 367 -7.47 20.40 -22.90
N LEU A 368 -6.18 20.48 -22.55
CA LEU A 368 -5.37 21.68 -22.77
C LEU A 368 -5.17 21.99 -24.25
N GLY A 369 -5.04 20.98 -25.12
CA GLY A 369 -4.96 21.16 -26.56
C GLY A 369 -6.22 21.82 -27.12
N VAL A 370 -7.39 21.26 -26.80
CA VAL A 370 -8.69 21.76 -27.28
C VAL A 370 -9.01 23.16 -26.75
N THR A 371 -8.62 23.47 -25.50
CA THR A 371 -8.90 24.77 -24.85
C THR A 371 -7.83 25.83 -25.08
N TYR A 372 -6.92 25.63 -26.02
CA TYR A 372 -5.81 26.54 -26.27
C TYR A 372 -6.29 27.91 -26.78
N THR A 373 -5.88 28.99 -26.11
CA THR A 373 -6.32 30.37 -26.41
C THR A 373 -5.22 31.24 -27.05
N GLY A 374 -4.13 30.66 -27.54
CA GLY A 374 -3.02 31.40 -28.17
C GLY A 374 -1.87 31.79 -27.25
N VAL A 375 -2.01 31.64 -25.92
CA VAL A 375 -0.95 31.95 -24.95
C VAL A 375 -0.54 30.69 -24.17
N PHE A 376 0.77 30.42 -24.15
CA PHE A 376 1.33 29.33 -23.36
C PHE A 376 1.35 29.67 -21.86
N ASN A 377 0.29 29.28 -21.17
CA ASN A 377 0.20 29.41 -19.71
C ASN A 377 1.16 28.44 -18.99
N LYS A 378 1.47 28.75 -17.72
CA LYS A 378 2.27 27.87 -16.83
C LYS A 378 1.73 26.43 -16.74
N LYS A 379 0.42 26.23 -16.95
CA LYS A 379 -0.20 24.90 -17.02
C LYS A 379 0.31 24.08 -18.20
N HIS A 380 0.37 24.67 -19.41
CA HIS A 380 0.93 23.99 -20.58
C HIS A 380 2.39 23.61 -20.37
N LEU A 381 3.19 24.54 -19.83
CA LEU A 381 4.60 24.28 -19.56
C LEU A 381 4.80 23.12 -18.57
N ARG A 382 4.02 23.06 -17.49
CA ARG A 382 4.07 21.96 -16.51
C ARG A 382 3.66 20.62 -17.13
N THR A 383 2.56 20.59 -17.87
CA THR A 383 2.09 19.36 -18.53
C THR A 383 3.09 18.86 -19.57
N LEU A 384 3.63 19.75 -20.41
CA LEU A 384 4.67 19.38 -21.39
C LEU A 384 5.97 18.93 -20.73
N ALA A 385 6.35 19.52 -19.59
CA ALA A 385 7.51 19.07 -18.82
C ALA A 385 7.30 17.64 -18.28
N VAL A 386 6.10 17.32 -17.77
CA VAL A 386 5.75 15.95 -17.37
C VAL A 386 5.81 15.01 -18.57
N CYS A 387 5.25 15.37 -19.73
CA CYS A 387 5.37 14.56 -20.96
C CYS A 387 6.84 14.33 -21.38
N ALA A 388 7.69 15.35 -21.28
CA ALA A 388 9.12 15.22 -21.58
C ALA A 388 9.82 14.21 -20.65
N VAL A 389 9.48 14.21 -19.35
CA VAL A 389 10.00 13.21 -18.40
C VAL A 389 9.53 11.80 -18.75
N ILE A 390 8.24 11.63 -19.07
CA ILE A 390 7.68 10.32 -19.47
C ILE A 390 8.23 9.87 -20.84
N LEU A 391 8.74 10.76 -21.68
CA LEU A 391 9.40 10.39 -22.93
C LEU A 391 10.87 9.99 -22.70
N VAL A 392 11.61 10.80 -21.95
CA VAL A 392 13.07 10.62 -21.74
C VAL A 392 13.38 9.46 -20.81
N LEU A 393 12.65 9.30 -19.70
CA LEU A 393 12.96 8.30 -18.68
C LEU A 393 12.84 6.85 -19.20
N PRO A 394 11.75 6.42 -19.85
CA PRO A 394 11.68 5.06 -20.40
C PRO A 394 12.66 4.86 -21.56
N GLY A 395 12.95 5.89 -22.36
CA GLY A 395 14.01 5.82 -23.38
C GLY A 395 15.39 5.55 -22.78
N TYR A 396 15.73 6.26 -21.70
CA TYR A 396 16.96 6.02 -20.93
C TYR A 396 16.98 4.62 -20.32
N MET A 397 15.86 4.16 -19.74
CA MET A 397 15.76 2.81 -19.19
C MET A 397 16.02 1.73 -20.25
N VAL A 398 15.46 1.86 -21.45
CA VAL A 398 15.71 0.92 -22.56
C VAL A 398 17.20 0.89 -22.93
N LEU A 399 17.86 2.06 -23.03
CA LEU A 399 19.29 2.12 -23.33
C LEU A 399 20.13 1.41 -22.26
N VAL A 400 19.85 1.66 -20.99
CA VAL A 400 20.54 1.01 -19.86
C VAL A 400 20.30 -0.50 -19.87
N LEU A 401 19.08 -0.95 -20.11
CA LEU A 401 18.72 -2.36 -20.16
C LEU A 401 19.44 -3.10 -21.30
N CYS A 402 19.51 -2.50 -22.49
CA CYS A 402 20.23 -3.06 -23.63
C CYS A 402 21.75 -3.15 -23.43
N GLN A 403 22.32 -2.28 -22.57
CA GLN A 403 23.75 -2.30 -22.26
C GLN A 403 24.11 -3.31 -21.17
N LEU A 404 23.22 -3.49 -20.19
CA LEU A 404 23.50 -4.30 -18.99
C LEU A 404 23.07 -5.77 -19.12
N PHE A 405 22.07 -6.07 -19.95
CA PHE A 405 21.46 -7.40 -20.02
C PHE A 405 21.49 -7.98 -21.44
N THR A 406 21.68 -9.29 -21.52
CA THR A 406 21.48 -10.04 -22.77
C THR A 406 20.00 -10.20 -23.05
N PHE A 407 19.62 -10.21 -24.32
CA PHE A 407 18.22 -10.39 -24.74
C PHE A 407 17.65 -11.74 -24.29
N ASP A 408 16.80 -11.70 -23.27
CA ASP A 408 15.97 -12.82 -22.82
C ASP A 408 14.47 -12.48 -22.93
N ALA A 409 13.62 -13.46 -22.59
CA ALA A 409 12.17 -13.29 -22.65
C ALA A 409 11.64 -12.17 -21.77
N TRP A 410 12.23 -11.99 -20.61
CA TRP A 410 11.78 -11.04 -19.61
C TRP A 410 12.16 -9.62 -19.99
N LEU A 411 13.40 -9.43 -20.45
CA LEU A 411 13.91 -8.17 -20.98
C LEU A 411 13.11 -7.72 -22.19
N PHE A 412 12.71 -8.64 -23.07
CA PHE A 412 11.86 -8.32 -24.21
C PHE A 412 10.51 -7.73 -23.78
N VAL A 413 9.84 -8.35 -22.80
CA VAL A 413 8.58 -7.83 -22.24
C VAL A 413 8.79 -6.41 -21.68
N ILE A 414 9.87 -6.18 -20.94
CA ILE A 414 10.17 -4.88 -20.33
C ILE A 414 10.44 -3.81 -21.39
N ILE A 415 11.30 -4.09 -22.38
CA ILE A 415 11.61 -3.18 -23.48
C ILE A 415 10.32 -2.83 -24.25
N SER A 416 9.49 -3.84 -24.52
CA SER A 416 8.25 -3.66 -25.25
C SER A 416 7.26 -2.74 -24.52
N SER A 417 7.12 -2.86 -23.20
CA SER A 417 6.29 -1.98 -22.38
C SER A 417 6.77 -0.53 -22.43
N ASN A 418 8.07 -0.28 -22.28
CA ASN A 418 8.63 1.07 -22.34
C ASN A 418 8.46 1.69 -23.74
N LEU A 419 8.60 0.89 -24.80
CA LEU A 419 8.41 1.33 -26.18
C LEU A 419 6.95 1.73 -26.45
N VAL A 420 5.98 0.98 -25.91
CA VAL A 420 4.56 1.34 -25.98
C VAL A 420 4.31 2.69 -25.32
N THR A 421 4.82 2.93 -24.11
CA THR A 421 4.69 4.22 -23.42
C THR A 421 5.29 5.37 -24.24
N ILE A 422 6.48 5.17 -24.83
CA ILE A 422 7.14 6.16 -25.69
C ILE A 422 6.28 6.53 -26.89
N VAL A 423 5.74 5.54 -27.60
CA VAL A 423 4.88 5.77 -28.78
C VAL A 423 3.59 6.46 -28.40
N GLN A 424 2.94 6.04 -27.31
CA GLN A 424 1.71 6.65 -26.81
C GLN A 424 1.92 8.13 -26.44
N VAL A 425 2.94 8.45 -25.64
CA VAL A 425 3.29 9.85 -25.28
C VAL A 425 3.59 10.68 -26.52
N THR A 426 4.36 10.12 -27.46
CA THR A 426 4.69 10.82 -28.72
C THR A 426 3.42 11.12 -29.53
N GLY A 427 2.49 10.16 -29.61
CA GLY A 427 1.18 10.34 -30.25
C GLY A 427 0.37 11.46 -29.60
N SER A 428 0.24 11.48 -28.27
CA SER A 428 -0.52 12.52 -27.57
C SER A 428 0.12 13.91 -27.69
N VAL A 429 1.46 13.99 -27.63
CA VAL A 429 2.19 15.25 -27.83
C VAL A 429 2.03 15.76 -29.26
N PHE A 430 2.05 14.87 -30.26
CA PHE A 430 1.82 15.23 -31.64
C PHE A 430 0.38 15.73 -31.87
N THR A 431 -0.62 15.07 -31.28
CA THR A 431 -2.01 15.54 -31.30
C THR A 431 -2.16 16.91 -30.62
N TYR A 432 -1.50 17.13 -29.48
CA TYR A 432 -1.46 18.45 -28.84
C TYR A 432 -0.84 19.51 -29.74
N ALA A 433 0.29 19.20 -30.41
CA ALA A 433 0.93 20.10 -31.35
C ALA A 433 0.03 20.43 -32.55
N LEU A 434 -0.77 19.46 -33.03
CA LEU A 434 -1.78 19.70 -34.05
C LEU A 434 -2.88 20.66 -33.60
N PHE A 435 -3.39 20.53 -32.36
CA PHE A 435 -4.36 21.50 -31.82
C PHE A 435 -3.80 22.93 -31.78
N VAL A 436 -2.57 23.07 -31.28
CA VAL A 436 -1.88 24.37 -31.22
C VAL A 436 -1.61 24.93 -32.62
N SER A 437 -1.18 24.07 -33.55
CA SER A 437 -0.93 24.47 -34.94
C SER A 437 -2.22 24.86 -35.67
N ASN A 438 -3.32 24.15 -35.42
CA ASN A 438 -4.63 24.45 -36.02
C ASN A 438 -5.14 25.83 -35.57
N PHE A 439 -4.92 26.21 -34.31
CA PHE A 439 -5.27 27.54 -33.81
C PHE A 439 -4.50 28.67 -34.51
N HIS A 440 -3.23 28.46 -34.85
CA HIS A 440 -2.41 29.47 -35.54
C HIS A 440 -2.60 29.48 -37.06
N SER A 441 -3.22 28.44 -37.63
CA SER A 441 -3.44 28.35 -39.06
C SER A 441 -4.49 29.36 -39.50
N LYS A 442 -4.18 30.16 -40.54
CA LYS A 442 -5.11 31.16 -41.12
C LYS A 442 -6.37 30.52 -41.70
N SER A 443 -6.25 29.29 -42.22
CA SER A 443 -7.38 28.44 -42.60
C SER A 443 -7.39 27.24 -41.67
N GLN A 444 -8.48 27.04 -40.92
CA GLN A 444 -8.63 25.86 -40.08
C GLN A 444 -8.49 24.59 -40.92
N VAL A 445 -7.80 23.58 -40.39
CA VAL A 445 -7.60 22.31 -41.09
C VAL A 445 -8.94 21.58 -41.15
N LYS A 446 -9.57 21.55 -42.33
CA LYS A 446 -10.91 20.98 -42.55
C LYS A 446 -11.05 19.53 -42.04
N ASP A 447 -9.97 18.75 -42.06
CA ASP A 447 -9.95 17.33 -41.67
C ASP A 447 -9.13 17.02 -40.40
N LEU A 448 -9.01 17.98 -39.46
CA LEU A 448 -8.23 17.80 -38.21
C LEU A 448 -8.58 16.50 -37.47
N ASP A 449 -9.87 16.18 -37.35
CA ASP A 449 -10.35 15.01 -36.63
C ASP A 449 -9.92 13.69 -37.28
N ASP A 450 -9.74 13.67 -38.60
CA ASP A 450 -9.23 12.50 -39.33
C ASP A 450 -7.74 12.31 -39.05
N TYR A 451 -6.95 13.39 -39.01
CA TYR A 451 -5.54 13.31 -38.60
C TYR A 451 -5.40 12.82 -37.15
N ILE A 452 -6.18 13.38 -36.22
CA ILE A 452 -6.20 12.94 -34.81
C ILE A 452 -6.54 11.45 -34.73
N TYR A 453 -7.53 11.01 -35.49
CA TYR A 453 -7.88 9.60 -35.56
C TYR A 453 -6.73 8.74 -36.09
N TYR A 454 -6.07 9.12 -37.19
CA TYR A 454 -4.95 8.34 -37.73
C TYR A 454 -3.78 8.21 -36.75
N ILE A 455 -3.47 9.27 -35.98
CA ILE A 455 -2.41 9.25 -34.97
C ILE A 455 -2.78 8.31 -33.82
N ASN A 456 -4.00 8.44 -33.30
CA ASN A 456 -4.49 7.61 -32.20
C ASN A 456 -4.64 6.14 -32.63
N ALA A 457 -5.18 5.90 -33.82
CA ALA A 457 -5.30 4.57 -34.41
C ALA A 457 -3.91 3.95 -34.63
N GLY A 458 -2.94 4.70 -35.15
CA GLY A 458 -1.56 4.24 -35.31
C GLY A 458 -0.92 3.82 -33.98
N SER A 459 -1.11 4.63 -32.93
CA SER A 459 -0.62 4.31 -31.58
C SER A 459 -1.26 3.05 -31.00
N LYS A 460 -2.58 2.85 -31.22
CA LYS A 460 -3.30 1.64 -30.78
C LYS A 460 -2.96 0.40 -31.60
N VAL A 461 -2.72 0.53 -32.90
CA VAL A 461 -2.23 -0.56 -33.75
C VAL A 461 -0.82 -0.96 -33.32
N PHE A 462 0.06 0.00 -33.03
CA PHE A 462 1.39 -0.28 -32.50
C PHE A 462 1.33 -1.03 -31.16
N GLU A 463 0.52 -0.56 -30.21
CA GLU A 463 0.27 -1.23 -28.93
C GLU A 463 -0.20 -2.68 -29.13
N PHE A 464 -1.12 -2.92 -30.07
CA PHE A 464 -1.61 -4.24 -30.42
C PHE A 464 -0.54 -5.15 -31.06
N LEU A 465 0.25 -4.63 -32.00
CA LEU A 465 1.34 -5.36 -32.63
C LEU A 465 2.40 -5.78 -31.61
N VAL A 466 2.77 -4.88 -30.71
CA VAL A 466 3.68 -5.20 -29.61
C VAL A 466 3.12 -6.32 -28.73
N ALA A 467 1.85 -6.24 -28.34
CA ALA A 467 1.21 -7.29 -27.54
C ALA A 467 1.21 -8.67 -28.25
N LEU A 468 1.01 -8.70 -29.58
CA LEU A 468 1.10 -9.92 -30.37
C LEU A 468 2.53 -10.50 -30.40
N VAL A 469 3.54 -9.65 -30.60
CA VAL A 469 4.94 -10.11 -30.63
C VAL A 469 5.35 -10.63 -29.25
N VAL A 470 4.96 -9.95 -28.17
CA VAL A 470 5.18 -10.41 -26.79
C VAL A 470 4.50 -11.76 -26.55
N LEU A 471 3.24 -11.92 -26.96
CA LEU A 471 2.53 -13.20 -26.80
C LEU A 471 3.21 -14.32 -27.59
N ALA A 472 3.58 -14.07 -28.84
CA ALA A 472 4.27 -15.07 -29.67
C ALA A 472 5.61 -15.49 -29.06
N TYR A 473 6.41 -14.52 -28.60
CA TYR A 473 7.70 -14.77 -27.97
C TYR A 473 7.55 -15.52 -26.64
N THR A 474 6.60 -15.12 -25.78
CA THR A 474 6.37 -15.77 -24.47
C THR A 474 5.86 -17.20 -24.63
N VAL A 475 4.99 -17.47 -25.61
CA VAL A 475 4.56 -18.83 -25.96
C VAL A 475 5.74 -19.66 -26.46
N TRP A 476 6.53 -19.13 -27.40
CA TRP A 476 7.73 -19.81 -27.89
C TRP A 476 8.71 -20.16 -26.76
N ALA A 477 9.01 -19.19 -25.89
CA ALA A 477 9.92 -19.37 -24.76
C ALA A 477 9.40 -20.41 -23.75
N THR A 478 8.08 -20.51 -23.56
CA THR A 478 7.47 -21.47 -22.63
C THR A 478 7.42 -22.87 -23.22
N LEU A 479 7.15 -23.01 -24.53
CA LEU A 479 7.15 -24.30 -25.22
C LEU A 479 8.53 -24.96 -25.23
N MET A 480 9.59 -24.15 -25.31
CA MET A 480 10.98 -24.65 -25.31
C MET A 480 11.53 -24.95 -23.91
N ARG A 481 10.81 -24.59 -22.84
CA ARG A 481 11.23 -24.77 -21.43
C ARG A 481 10.28 -25.76 -20.73
N GLU A 482 10.58 -26.09 -19.47
CA GLU A 482 9.65 -26.87 -18.65
C GLU A 482 8.33 -26.12 -18.42
N TRP A 483 7.21 -26.83 -18.51
CA TRP A 483 5.87 -26.28 -18.34
C TRP A 483 5.62 -25.84 -16.90
N ASN A 484 5.19 -24.60 -16.70
CA ASN A 484 4.81 -24.05 -15.38
C ASN A 484 3.35 -23.57 -15.39
N LEU A 485 2.51 -24.08 -14.47
CA LEU A 485 1.09 -23.73 -14.34
C LEU A 485 0.88 -22.21 -14.21
N ILE A 486 1.70 -21.54 -13.39
CA ILE A 486 1.59 -20.10 -13.17
C ILE A 486 1.88 -19.35 -14.48
N GLY A 487 2.88 -19.80 -15.23
CA GLY A 487 3.22 -19.24 -16.55
C GLY A 487 2.06 -19.39 -17.54
N SER A 488 1.44 -20.56 -17.60
CA SER A 488 0.29 -20.81 -18.48
C SER A 488 -0.91 -19.92 -18.15
N ILE A 489 -1.18 -19.69 -16.87
CA ILE A 489 -2.26 -18.78 -16.42
C ILE A 489 -1.95 -17.35 -16.85
N VAL A 490 -0.71 -16.88 -16.64
CA VAL A 490 -0.29 -15.52 -17.04
C VAL A 490 -0.39 -15.33 -18.56
N ILE A 491 0.06 -16.30 -19.35
CA ILE A 491 -0.03 -16.25 -20.82
C ILE A 491 -1.50 -16.24 -21.27
N SER A 492 -2.35 -17.06 -20.65
CA SER A 492 -3.79 -17.08 -20.96
C SER A 492 -4.46 -15.74 -20.64
N MET A 493 -4.14 -15.16 -19.48
CA MET A 493 -4.61 -13.84 -19.08
C MET A 493 -4.14 -12.76 -20.07
N HIS A 494 -2.87 -12.80 -20.47
CA HIS A 494 -2.30 -11.89 -21.46
C HIS A 494 -3.00 -12.03 -22.82
N ALA A 495 -3.21 -13.26 -23.32
CA ALA A 495 -3.92 -13.49 -24.57
C ALA A 495 -5.35 -12.94 -24.56
N TYR A 496 -6.07 -13.11 -23.44
CA TYR A 496 -7.43 -12.60 -23.31
C TYR A 496 -7.47 -11.07 -23.20
N PHE A 497 -6.80 -10.48 -22.21
CA PHE A 497 -6.91 -9.04 -21.94
C PHE A 497 -6.11 -8.20 -22.93
N ASN A 498 -4.88 -8.61 -23.28
CA ASN A 498 -4.01 -7.78 -24.11
C ASN A 498 -4.18 -7.99 -25.62
N VAL A 499 -4.71 -9.13 -26.06
CA VAL A 499 -4.89 -9.40 -27.50
C VAL A 499 -6.36 -9.46 -27.85
N TYR A 500 -7.11 -10.43 -27.31
CA TYR A 500 -8.50 -10.66 -27.71
C TYR A 500 -9.40 -9.46 -27.42
N LYS A 501 -9.45 -8.99 -26.17
CA LYS A 501 -10.30 -7.85 -25.78
C LYS A 501 -9.93 -6.58 -26.53
N ARG A 502 -8.62 -6.29 -26.65
CA ARG A 502 -8.09 -5.13 -27.39
C ARG A 502 -8.44 -5.19 -28.89
N ALA A 503 -8.35 -6.37 -29.50
CA ALA A 503 -8.77 -6.59 -30.89
C ALA A 503 -10.27 -6.39 -31.06
N GLN A 504 -11.08 -6.90 -30.13
CA GLN A 504 -12.53 -6.72 -30.12
C GLN A 504 -12.91 -5.24 -30.01
N ASP A 505 -12.29 -4.49 -29.10
CA ASP A 505 -12.52 -3.06 -28.92
C ASP A 505 -12.12 -2.28 -30.18
N GLY A 506 -10.96 -2.60 -30.78
CA GLY A 506 -10.51 -2.00 -32.03
C GLY A 506 -11.46 -2.29 -33.21
N TRP A 507 -11.95 -3.53 -33.30
CA TRP A 507 -12.88 -3.96 -34.33
C TRP A 507 -14.24 -3.26 -34.21
N ASN A 508 -14.77 -3.17 -32.99
CA ASN A 508 -16.02 -2.46 -32.73
C ASN A 508 -15.94 -0.98 -33.11
N ASN A 509 -14.85 -0.29 -32.75
CA ASN A 509 -14.63 1.11 -33.12
C ASN A 509 -14.52 1.30 -34.65
N PHE A 510 -13.84 0.38 -35.33
CA PHE A 510 -13.76 0.39 -36.79
C PHE A 510 -15.12 0.16 -37.45
N LEU A 511 -15.91 -0.80 -36.95
CA LEU A 511 -17.26 -1.08 -37.44
C LEU A 511 -18.20 0.11 -37.25
N LEU A 512 -18.15 0.79 -36.11
CA LEU A 512 -18.92 2.01 -35.84
C LEU A 512 -18.58 3.13 -36.85
N ARG A 513 -17.29 3.28 -37.19
CA ARG A 513 -16.87 4.26 -38.20
C ARG A 513 -17.37 3.87 -39.60
N CYS A 514 -17.23 2.60 -39.97
CA CYS A 514 -17.75 2.08 -41.24
C CYS A 514 -19.26 2.24 -41.36
N SER A 515 -20.02 1.96 -40.30
CA SER A 515 -21.48 2.11 -40.29
C SER A 515 -21.87 3.57 -40.44
N ALA A 516 -21.23 4.50 -39.72
CA ALA A 516 -21.49 5.93 -39.87
C ALA A 516 -21.20 6.46 -41.29
N VAL A 517 -20.13 5.99 -41.94
CA VAL A 517 -19.83 6.35 -43.35
C VAL A 517 -20.89 5.80 -44.30
N LYS A 518 -21.28 4.53 -44.16
CA LYS A 518 -22.35 3.93 -44.98
C LYS A 518 -23.67 4.68 -44.82
N ARG A 519 -24.03 5.03 -43.58
CA ARG A 519 -25.23 5.79 -43.23
C ARG A 519 -25.25 7.19 -43.83
N LEU A 520 -24.11 7.89 -43.75
CA LEU A 520 -23.99 9.20 -44.38
C LEU A 520 -24.15 9.12 -45.91
N ASN A 521 -23.57 8.08 -46.52
CA ASN A 521 -23.64 7.88 -47.96
C ASN A 521 -25.05 7.50 -48.44
N SER A 522 -25.88 6.88 -47.61
CA SER A 522 -27.28 6.59 -47.93
C SER A 522 -28.22 7.80 -47.89
N LEU A 523 -27.77 8.93 -47.32
CA LEU A 523 -28.56 10.16 -47.29
C LEU A 523 -28.46 10.92 -48.62
N GLU A 524 -29.54 11.59 -48.98
CA GLU A 524 -29.62 12.42 -50.18
C GLU A 524 -28.84 13.73 -50.01
N TRP A 525 -28.32 14.26 -51.11
CA TRP A 525 -27.72 15.59 -51.15
C TRP A 525 -28.81 16.62 -51.37
N ALA A 526 -28.73 17.77 -50.69
CA ALA A 526 -29.63 18.90 -50.94
C ALA A 526 -29.33 19.49 -52.33
N THR A 527 -30.37 19.90 -53.06
CA THR A 527 -30.21 20.68 -54.30
C THR A 527 -29.86 22.14 -53.96
N GLU A 528 -29.23 22.85 -54.89
CA GLU A 528 -28.91 24.28 -54.72
C GLU A 528 -30.19 25.09 -54.43
N GLU A 529 -31.29 24.81 -55.14
CA GLU A 529 -32.60 25.44 -54.91
C GLU A 529 -33.14 25.21 -53.48
N GLN A 530 -32.94 24.01 -52.91
CA GLN A 530 -33.36 23.71 -51.54
C GLN A 530 -32.53 24.49 -50.51
N LEU A 531 -31.22 24.65 -50.77
CA LEU A 531 -30.32 25.40 -49.90
C LEU A 531 -30.62 26.90 -49.94
N GLU A 532 -30.85 27.45 -51.12
CA GLU A 532 -31.25 28.86 -51.31
C GLU A 532 -32.60 29.18 -50.65
N GLN A 533 -33.56 28.26 -50.72
CA GLN A 533 -34.87 28.43 -50.06
C GLN A 533 -34.79 28.32 -48.54
N LEU A 534 -33.94 27.41 -48.02
CA LEU A 534 -33.75 27.24 -46.59
C LEU A 534 -33.03 28.46 -45.99
N ASN A 535 -31.98 28.96 -46.67
CA ASN A 535 -31.15 30.10 -46.27
C ASN A 535 -30.78 30.09 -44.77
N ASP A 536 -30.27 28.95 -44.30
CA ASP A 536 -29.93 28.69 -42.90
C ASP A 536 -28.49 28.18 -42.77
N VAL A 537 -27.99 28.16 -41.54
CA VAL A 537 -26.65 27.66 -41.20
C VAL A 537 -26.70 26.22 -40.70
N CYS A 538 -25.60 25.48 -40.84
CA CYS A 538 -25.52 24.15 -40.24
C CYS A 538 -25.57 24.26 -38.72
N CYS A 539 -26.56 23.65 -38.05
CA CYS A 539 -26.69 23.77 -36.59
C CYS A 539 -25.57 23.10 -35.77
N ILE A 540 -24.64 22.39 -36.42
CA ILE A 540 -23.49 21.75 -35.77
C ILE A 540 -22.28 22.70 -35.73
N CYS A 541 -21.94 23.34 -36.86
CA CYS A 541 -20.77 24.23 -36.96
C CYS A 541 -21.11 25.73 -37.02
N TYR A 542 -22.39 26.08 -37.20
CA TYR A 542 -22.91 27.44 -37.36
C TYR A 542 -22.34 28.20 -38.59
N GLU A 543 -21.88 27.48 -39.62
CA GLU A 543 -21.46 28.04 -40.91
C GLU A 543 -22.54 27.84 -41.99
N GLU A 544 -22.52 28.66 -43.04
CA GLU A 544 -23.45 28.61 -44.18
C GLU A 544 -23.44 27.24 -44.88
N LEU A 545 -24.62 26.79 -45.31
CA LEU A 545 -24.81 25.48 -45.95
C LEU A 545 -24.52 25.53 -47.46
N ASP A 546 -23.25 25.55 -47.86
CA ASP A 546 -22.86 25.47 -49.28
C ASP A 546 -23.11 24.08 -49.89
N SER A 547 -23.04 23.03 -49.07
CA SER A 547 -23.33 21.65 -49.46
C SER A 547 -23.83 20.85 -48.26
N ALA A 548 -25.02 20.24 -48.38
CA ALA A 548 -25.66 19.57 -47.26
C ALA A 548 -26.15 18.15 -47.60
N LYS A 549 -26.14 17.31 -46.57
CA LYS A 549 -26.92 16.06 -46.53
C LYS A 549 -28.26 16.34 -45.89
N VAL A 550 -29.31 15.80 -46.50
CA VAL A 550 -30.68 15.88 -45.99
C VAL A 550 -31.01 14.61 -45.23
N THR A 551 -31.33 14.74 -43.95
CA THR A 551 -31.82 13.60 -43.15
C THR A 551 -33.26 13.28 -43.52
N LYS A 552 -33.73 12.06 -43.23
CA LYS A 552 -35.14 11.67 -43.51
C LYS A 552 -36.17 12.46 -42.68
N CYS A 553 -35.74 13.13 -41.61
CA CYS A 553 -36.55 14.10 -40.86
C CYS A 553 -36.47 15.53 -41.42
N ASN A 554 -35.94 15.70 -42.64
CA ASN A 554 -35.80 16.97 -43.37
C ASN A 554 -34.93 18.03 -42.66
N HIS A 555 -33.90 17.62 -41.94
CA HIS A 555 -32.87 18.53 -41.41
C HIS A 555 -31.61 18.48 -42.27
N TYR A 556 -30.94 19.64 -42.40
CA TYR A 556 -29.81 19.86 -43.31
C TYR A 556 -28.52 20.04 -42.52
N PHE A 557 -27.47 19.33 -42.91
CA PHE A 557 -26.16 19.41 -42.26
C PHE A 557 -25.04 19.27 -43.28
N HIS A 558 -23.88 19.90 -43.06
CA HIS A 558 -22.69 19.56 -43.86
C HIS A 558 -22.38 18.08 -43.72
N SER A 559 -21.97 17.45 -44.82
CA SER A 559 -21.63 16.01 -44.84
C SER A 559 -20.57 15.64 -43.79
N VAL A 560 -19.58 16.52 -43.58
CA VAL A 560 -18.51 16.35 -42.59
C VAL A 560 -19.04 16.45 -41.15
N CYS A 561 -19.88 17.45 -40.87
CA CYS A 561 -20.46 17.66 -39.54
C CYS A 561 -21.37 16.49 -39.14
N LEU A 562 -22.25 16.03 -40.04
CA LEU A 562 -23.14 14.91 -39.76
C LEU A 562 -22.39 13.59 -39.62
N ARG A 563 -21.30 13.38 -40.40
CA ARG A 563 -20.42 12.21 -40.25
C ARG A 563 -19.85 12.10 -38.85
N LYS A 564 -19.32 13.22 -38.31
CA LYS A 564 -18.71 13.29 -36.98
C LYS A 564 -19.74 13.01 -35.88
N TRP A 565 -20.95 13.55 -36.02
CA TRP A 565 -22.04 13.27 -35.09
C TRP A 565 -22.43 11.78 -35.06
N LEU A 566 -22.56 11.18 -36.25
CA LEU A 566 -22.92 9.76 -36.42
C LEU A 566 -21.90 8.77 -35.83
N TYR A 567 -20.68 9.22 -35.50
CA TYR A 567 -19.71 8.41 -34.75
C TYR A 567 -20.07 8.23 -33.27
N VAL A 568 -20.86 9.15 -32.71
CA VAL A 568 -21.18 9.17 -31.28
C VAL A 568 -22.65 8.82 -31.04
N GLN A 569 -23.55 9.34 -31.87
CA GLN A 569 -25.00 9.18 -31.73
C GLN A 569 -25.62 8.83 -33.08
N ASP A 570 -26.55 7.88 -33.07
CA ASP A 570 -27.26 7.39 -34.26
C ASP A 570 -28.53 8.19 -34.61
N LYS A 571 -28.75 9.31 -33.91
CA LYS A 571 -29.97 10.12 -33.95
C LYS A 571 -29.74 11.51 -34.51
N CYS A 572 -30.77 12.13 -35.07
CA CYS A 572 -30.71 13.48 -35.62
C CYS A 572 -30.32 14.50 -34.54
N PRO A 573 -29.31 15.37 -34.76
CA PRO A 573 -28.90 16.40 -33.80
C PRO A 573 -30.03 17.35 -33.37
N MET A 574 -30.97 17.64 -34.28
CA MET A 574 -32.04 18.62 -34.03
C MET A 574 -33.29 18.03 -33.36
N CYS A 575 -33.71 16.82 -33.75
CA CYS A 575 -34.98 16.24 -33.30
C CYS A 575 -34.87 14.89 -32.61
N HIS A 576 -33.66 14.34 -32.48
CA HIS A 576 -33.38 13.01 -31.91
C HIS A 576 -34.12 11.83 -32.58
N ALA A 577 -34.73 12.05 -33.74
CA ALA A 577 -35.30 10.97 -34.55
C ALA A 577 -34.20 10.09 -35.15
N ASP A 578 -34.49 8.82 -35.37
CA ASP A 578 -33.56 7.91 -36.01
C ASP A 578 -33.27 8.37 -37.46
N ILE A 579 -32.00 8.43 -37.83
CA ILE A 579 -31.56 8.91 -39.15
C ILE A 579 -31.77 7.84 -40.24
N LEU A 580 -31.99 6.59 -39.83
CA LEU A 580 -32.33 5.46 -40.71
C LEU A 580 -33.71 4.89 -40.31
N PRO A 581 -34.43 4.23 -41.22
CA PRO A 581 -35.57 3.40 -40.84
C PRO A 581 -35.10 2.23 -39.96
N GLN A 582 -35.92 1.84 -39.00
CA GLN A 582 -35.75 0.56 -38.30
C GLN A 582 -36.10 -0.54 -39.29
N ASP A 583 -35.12 -1.36 -39.66
CA ASP A 583 -35.34 -2.60 -40.43
C ASP A 583 -36.15 -3.61 -39.61
#